data_AF-A0A5B7BJS4-F1
#
_entry.id   AF-A0A5B7BJS4-F1
#
_cell.length_a   1.000
_cell.length_b   1.000
_cell.length_c   1.000
_cell.angle_alpha   90.00
_cell.angle_beta   90.00
_cell.angle_gamma   90.00
#
_symmetry.space_group_name_H-M   'P 1'
#
loop_
_entity.id
_entity.type
_entity.pdbx_description
1 polymer ?
#
loop_
_entity_poly.entity_id
_entity_poly.type
_entity_poly.pdbx_seq_one_letter_code
_entity_poly.pdbx_strand_id
1 'polypeptide(L)'
;ILHAVPGFKVIYDKKLMHIQALELVKQLWGQVLLLDDSKIRELIRTPSRLLFTAAELGIVEFIIVLIQSYPDLIWKVDDKSRSIFHVAVAHRQEKIFNLIYEIGAHKDLIAAYKDENNNNMLHLAGKLAPSKRLKTDSGAALQLRRELLWFKEVDKIVQPLYTEMKDSEGRTPQILFTEEHKGLVREGEKW
;
A
#
# COMPACT_ATOMS: atom_id res chain seq x y z
N ILE A 1 43.90 -1.30 -4.13
CA ILE A 1 43.54 -2.73 -4.22
C ILE A 1 42.10 -2.87 -3.74
N LEU A 2 41.16 -2.90 -4.68
CA LEU A 2 39.78 -3.34 -4.50
C LEU A 2 39.52 -4.22 -5.72
N HIS A 3 39.79 -5.52 -5.60
CA HIS A 3 39.28 -6.45 -6.59
C HIS A 3 37.75 -6.35 -6.53
N ALA A 4 37.17 -5.72 -7.56
CA ALA A 4 35.74 -5.50 -7.65
C ALA A 4 35.06 -6.86 -7.77
N VAL A 5 34.59 -7.38 -6.66
CA VAL A 5 33.68 -8.53 -6.63
C VAL A 5 32.46 -8.13 -7.48
N PRO A 6 32.12 -8.88 -8.55
CA PRO A 6 31.15 -8.45 -9.57
C PRO A 6 29.79 -7.99 -9.01
N GLY A 7 29.36 -8.54 -7.88
CA GLY A 7 28.12 -8.14 -7.20
C GLY A 7 28.13 -6.72 -6.63
N PHE A 8 29.28 -6.19 -6.20
CA PHE A 8 29.35 -4.84 -5.62
C PHE A 8 29.13 -3.74 -6.64
N LYS A 9 29.65 -3.90 -7.87
CA LYS A 9 29.44 -2.94 -8.95
C LYS A 9 27.95 -2.87 -9.34
N VAL A 10 27.29 -4.02 -9.47
CA VAL A 10 25.85 -4.08 -9.79
C VAL A 10 25.00 -3.41 -8.71
N ILE A 11 25.31 -3.65 -7.43
CA ILE A 11 24.60 -3.00 -6.31
C ILE A 11 24.83 -1.49 -6.33
N TYR A 12 26.07 -1.06 -6.55
CA TYR A 12 26.44 0.36 -6.64
C TYR A 12 25.68 1.05 -7.79
N ASP A 13 25.72 0.48 -8.99
CA ASP A 13 25.06 1.05 -10.17
C ASP A 13 23.55 1.16 -9.97
N LYS A 14 22.90 0.14 -9.39
CA LYS A 14 21.48 0.19 -9.04
C LYS A 14 21.14 1.29 -8.04
N LYS A 15 21.98 1.46 -7.01
CA LYS A 15 21.79 2.51 -6.00
C LYS A 15 21.98 3.89 -6.62
N LEU A 16 22.99 4.06 -7.47
CA LEU A 16 23.24 5.31 -8.18
C LEU A 16 22.07 5.66 -9.11
N MET A 17 21.58 4.71 -9.91
CA MET A 17 20.41 4.91 -10.75
C MET A 17 19.17 5.29 -9.94
N HIS A 18 18.95 4.66 -8.79
CA HIS A 18 17.83 5.00 -7.90
C HIS A 18 17.94 6.44 -7.38
N ILE A 19 19.13 6.87 -6.94
CA ILE A 19 19.37 8.25 -6.48
C ILE A 19 19.12 9.25 -7.61
N GLN A 20 19.64 8.98 -8.81
CA GLN A 20 19.46 9.83 -9.97
C GLN A 20 17.98 9.91 -10.40
N ALA A 21 17.26 8.78 -10.39
CA ALA A 21 15.84 8.75 -10.68
C ALA A 21 15.04 9.56 -9.65
N LEU A 22 15.37 9.46 -8.37
CA LEU A 22 14.71 10.22 -7.32
C LEU A 22 14.99 11.73 -7.45
N GLU A 23 16.21 12.12 -7.82
CA GLU A 23 16.56 13.52 -8.07
C GLU A 23 15.79 14.08 -9.27
N LEU A 24 15.70 13.31 -10.35
CA LEU A 24 14.87 13.68 -11.50
C LEU A 24 13.40 13.86 -11.12
N VAL A 25 12.84 12.96 -10.29
CA VAL A 25 11.46 13.10 -9.78
C VAL A 25 11.30 14.40 -9.01
N LYS A 26 12.23 14.77 -8.12
CA LYS A 26 12.16 16.04 -7.37
C LYS A 26 12.17 17.25 -8.29
N GLN A 27 13.06 17.26 -9.29
CA GLN A 27 13.15 18.35 -10.25
C GLN A 27 11.88 18.49 -11.08
N LEU A 28 11.38 17.38 -11.64
CA LEU A 28 10.14 17.37 -12.42
C LEU A 28 8.94 17.78 -11.57
N TRP A 29 8.85 17.27 -10.33
CA TRP A 29 7.79 17.65 -9.42
C TRP A 29 7.84 19.14 -9.07
N GLY A 30 9.04 19.70 -8.86
CA GLY A 30 9.22 21.14 -8.68
C GLY A 30 8.64 21.97 -9.82
N GLN A 31 8.74 21.50 -11.08
CA GLN A 31 8.11 22.17 -12.22
C GLN A 31 6.58 21.98 -12.23
N VAL A 32 6.09 20.79 -11.87
CA VAL A 32 4.64 20.52 -11.79
C VAL A 32 3.97 21.40 -10.73
N LEU A 33 4.65 21.68 -9.61
CA LEU A 33 4.13 22.55 -8.55
C LEU A 33 3.97 24.02 -8.97
N LEU A 34 4.55 24.44 -10.10
CA LEU A 34 4.32 25.77 -10.69
C LEU A 34 3.03 25.86 -11.50
N LEU A 35 2.38 24.72 -11.76
CA LEU A 35 1.12 24.67 -12.49
C LEU A 35 -0.07 25.00 -11.59
N ASP A 36 -1.19 25.36 -12.22
CA ASP A 36 -2.45 25.52 -11.51
C ASP A 36 -2.89 24.18 -10.90
N ASP A 37 -3.52 24.28 -9.74
CA ASP A 37 -4.06 23.18 -8.94
C ASP A 37 -4.95 22.20 -9.73
N SER A 38 -5.72 22.69 -10.71
CA SER A 38 -6.51 21.85 -11.63
C SER A 38 -5.64 20.97 -12.54
N LYS A 39 -4.55 21.52 -13.09
CA LYS A 39 -3.60 20.81 -13.96
C LYS A 39 -2.80 19.78 -13.18
N ILE A 40 -2.38 20.14 -11.96
CA ILE A 40 -1.70 19.20 -11.04
C ILE A 40 -2.60 17.98 -10.80
N ARG A 41 -3.87 18.21 -10.44
CA ARG A 41 -4.87 17.14 -10.25
C ARG A 41 -5.06 16.29 -11.50
N GLU A 42 -5.11 16.90 -12.67
CA GLU A 42 -5.24 16.19 -13.95
C GLU A 42 -4.04 15.27 -14.19
N LEU A 43 -2.81 15.74 -13.98
CA LEU A 43 -1.59 14.94 -14.14
C LEU A 43 -1.52 13.76 -13.16
N ILE A 44 -2.00 13.94 -11.93
CA ILE A 44 -2.04 12.85 -10.94
C ILE A 44 -3.08 11.80 -11.35
N ARG A 45 -4.21 12.22 -11.91
CA ARG A 45 -5.32 11.33 -12.29
C ARG A 45 -5.04 10.61 -13.61
N THR A 46 -4.50 11.30 -14.60
CA THR A 46 -4.30 10.81 -15.97
C THR A 46 -2.89 11.10 -16.47
N PRO A 47 -2.24 10.16 -17.21
CA PRO A 47 -2.83 8.93 -17.75
C PRO A 47 -2.80 7.72 -16.81
N SER A 48 -1.96 7.71 -15.78
CA SER A 48 -1.59 6.48 -15.06
C SER A 48 -2.00 6.42 -13.58
N ARG A 49 -2.88 7.31 -13.11
CA ARG A 49 -3.28 7.38 -11.69
C ARG A 49 -2.07 7.31 -10.76
N LEU A 50 -1.10 8.17 -11.05
CA LEU A 50 0.30 8.08 -10.66
C LEU A 50 0.51 7.65 -9.20
N LEU A 51 -0.22 8.28 -8.30
CA LEU A 51 -0.14 8.06 -6.86
C LEU A 51 -0.55 6.64 -6.45
N PHE A 52 -1.64 6.11 -7.01
CA PHE A 52 -2.16 4.78 -6.68
C PHE A 52 -1.34 3.68 -7.32
N THR A 53 -0.84 3.90 -8.54
CA THR A 53 0.09 2.97 -9.19
C THR A 53 1.39 2.86 -8.40
N ALA A 54 1.94 3.97 -7.91
CA ALA A 54 3.10 3.96 -7.02
C ALA A 54 2.79 3.22 -5.71
N ALA A 55 1.59 3.40 -5.14
CA ALA A 55 1.16 2.71 -3.93
C ALA A 55 1.06 1.19 -4.13
N GLU A 56 0.41 0.75 -5.20
CA GLU A 56 0.31 -0.67 -5.58
C GLU A 56 1.68 -1.32 -5.78
N LEU A 57 2.62 -0.60 -6.41
CA LEU A 57 3.96 -1.10 -6.71
C LEU A 57 4.95 -1.00 -5.54
N GLY A 58 4.65 -0.22 -4.50
CA GLY A 58 5.54 -0.09 -3.35
C GLY A 58 6.65 0.95 -3.53
N ILE A 59 6.45 1.97 -4.37
CA ILE A 59 7.46 3.00 -4.66
C ILE A 59 7.41 4.09 -3.58
N VAL A 60 8.00 3.79 -2.42
CA VAL A 60 7.87 4.60 -1.18
C VAL A 60 8.44 6.01 -1.35
N GLU A 61 9.68 6.13 -1.83
CA GLU A 61 10.41 7.40 -1.92
C GLU A 61 9.71 8.38 -2.86
N PHE A 62 9.10 7.86 -3.92
CA PHE A 62 8.30 8.64 -4.87
C PHE A 62 7.08 9.26 -4.19
N ILE A 63 6.31 8.46 -3.43
CA ILE A 63 5.13 8.94 -2.71
C ILE A 63 5.52 9.99 -1.66
N ILE A 64 6.62 9.76 -0.93
CA ILE A 64 7.12 10.71 0.06
C ILE A 64 7.42 12.06 -0.59
N VAL A 65 8.14 12.08 -1.72
CA VAL A 65 8.46 13.33 -2.44
C VAL A 65 7.19 14.09 -2.82
N LEU A 66 6.19 13.39 -3.37
CA LEU A 66 4.94 14.04 -3.79
C LEU A 66 4.16 14.61 -2.60
N ILE A 67 3.95 13.82 -1.54
CA ILE A 67 3.13 14.21 -0.40
C ILE A 67 3.79 15.31 0.43
N GLN A 68 5.12 15.28 0.62
CA GLN A 68 5.82 16.31 1.39
C GLN A 68 5.69 17.69 0.76
N SER A 69 5.71 17.78 -0.57
CA SER A 69 5.58 19.06 -1.27
C SER A 69 4.13 19.45 -1.57
N TYR A 70 3.20 18.49 -1.54
CA TYR A 70 1.78 18.74 -1.81
C TYR A 70 0.90 17.83 -0.92
N PRO A 71 0.71 18.18 0.36
CA PRO A 71 0.10 17.29 1.37
C PRO A 71 -1.35 16.87 1.08
N ASP A 72 -2.11 17.67 0.34
CA ASP A 72 -3.52 17.38 0.00
C ASP A 72 -3.71 16.08 -0.79
N LEU A 73 -2.63 15.49 -1.31
CA LEU A 73 -2.64 14.19 -1.97
C LEU A 73 -3.12 13.05 -1.07
N ILE A 74 -2.96 13.16 0.26
CA ILE A 74 -3.43 12.13 1.19
C ILE A 74 -4.94 11.91 1.12
N TRP A 75 -5.69 12.93 0.67
CA TRP A 75 -7.15 12.90 0.53
C TRP A 75 -7.64 12.34 -0.80
N LYS A 76 -6.74 12.06 -1.75
CA LYS A 76 -7.13 11.50 -3.04
C LYS A 76 -7.56 10.05 -2.87
N VAL A 77 -8.59 9.68 -3.62
CA VAL A 77 -9.09 8.32 -3.71
C VAL A 77 -9.01 7.81 -5.15
N ASP A 78 -8.89 6.49 -5.28
CA ASP A 78 -8.97 5.82 -6.57
C ASP A 78 -10.45 5.66 -7.02
N ASP A 79 -10.69 4.97 -8.14
CA ASP A 79 -12.04 4.84 -8.72
C ASP A 79 -12.92 3.92 -7.88
N LYS A 80 -12.32 3.21 -6.93
CA LYS A 80 -13.00 2.36 -5.94
C LYS A 80 -13.15 3.08 -4.61
N SER A 81 -12.95 4.40 -4.55
CA SER A 81 -13.01 5.21 -3.34
C SER A 81 -11.95 4.86 -2.29
N ARG A 82 -10.79 4.31 -2.70
CA ARG A 82 -9.71 3.90 -1.79
C ARG A 82 -8.61 4.95 -1.75
N SER A 83 -8.19 5.35 -0.56
CA SER A 83 -6.97 6.16 -0.42
C SER A 83 -5.71 5.35 -0.73
N ILE A 84 -4.55 6.02 -0.82
CA ILE A 84 -3.26 5.36 -1.03
C ILE A 84 -2.96 4.30 0.04
N PHE A 85 -3.44 4.50 1.26
CA PHE A 85 -3.23 3.59 2.38
C PHE A 85 -4.07 2.32 2.24
N HIS A 86 -5.30 2.43 1.73
CA HIS A 86 -6.14 1.28 1.40
C HIS A 86 -5.52 0.44 0.28
N VAL A 87 -4.98 1.11 -0.76
CA VAL A 87 -4.25 0.43 -1.83
C VAL A 87 -3.00 -0.25 -1.27
N ALA A 88 -2.23 0.43 -0.42
CA ALA A 88 -1.08 -0.16 0.24
C ALA A 88 -1.46 -1.41 1.05
N VAL A 89 -2.60 -1.38 1.76
CA VAL A 89 -3.10 -2.52 2.51
C VAL A 89 -3.48 -3.70 1.63
N ALA A 90 -4.25 -3.45 0.57
CA ALA A 90 -4.66 -4.49 -0.37
C ALA A 90 -3.45 -5.17 -1.06
N HIS A 91 -2.33 -4.46 -1.20
CA HIS A 91 -1.13 -4.94 -1.90
C HIS A 91 0.04 -5.32 -0.97
N ARG A 92 -0.18 -5.33 0.36
CA ARG A 92 0.84 -5.67 1.38
C ARG A 92 2.08 -4.77 1.31
N GLN A 93 1.86 -3.48 1.13
CA GLN A 93 2.92 -2.47 0.99
C GLN A 93 3.18 -1.80 2.35
N GLU A 94 3.78 -2.56 3.26
CA GLU A 94 3.95 -2.20 4.68
C GLU A 94 4.60 -0.83 4.86
N LYS A 95 5.66 -0.52 4.10
CA LYS A 95 6.37 0.76 4.21
C LYS A 95 5.50 1.97 3.84
N ILE A 96 4.59 1.80 2.89
CA ILE A 96 3.66 2.87 2.49
C ILE A 96 2.54 2.98 3.51
N PHE A 97 1.99 1.85 3.96
CA PHE A 97 1.01 1.81 5.02
C PHE A 97 1.51 2.54 6.29
N ASN A 98 2.75 2.29 6.70
CA ASN A 98 3.34 2.90 7.88
C ASN A 98 3.42 4.44 7.81
N LEU A 99 3.37 5.05 6.62
CA LEU A 99 3.29 6.51 6.50
C LEU A 99 1.98 7.08 7.09
N ILE A 100 0.97 6.25 7.36
CA ILE A 100 -0.28 6.69 7.97
C ILE A 100 -0.08 7.18 9.41
N TYR A 101 0.96 6.71 10.09
CA TYR A 101 1.30 7.18 11.43
C TYR A 101 1.92 8.59 11.42
N GLU A 102 2.45 9.02 10.28
CA GLU A 102 3.09 10.34 10.11
C GLU A 102 2.09 11.47 9.81
N ILE A 103 0.84 11.14 9.43
CA ILE A 103 -0.17 12.16 9.06
C ILE A 103 -1.02 12.65 10.27
N GLY A 104 -0.65 12.24 11.49
CA GLY A 104 -1.27 12.69 12.73
C GLY A 104 -2.77 12.34 12.83
N ALA A 105 -3.59 13.30 13.27
CA ALA A 105 -5.03 13.10 13.46
C ALA A 105 -5.80 12.75 12.18
N HIS A 106 -5.25 13.06 11.00
CA HIS A 106 -5.87 12.72 9.71
C HIS A 106 -5.97 11.21 9.49
N LYS A 107 -5.14 10.40 10.16
CA LYS A 107 -5.18 8.94 10.04
C LYS A 107 -6.55 8.36 10.36
N ASP A 108 -7.26 8.92 11.35
CA ASP A 108 -8.55 8.40 11.79
C ASP A 108 -9.65 8.68 10.75
N LEU A 109 -9.56 9.82 10.06
CA LEU A 109 -10.44 10.17 8.94
C LEU A 109 -10.18 9.28 7.73
N ILE A 110 -8.92 9.03 7.40
CA ILE A 110 -8.53 8.13 6.33
C ILE A 110 -8.98 6.70 6.64
N ALA A 111 -8.74 6.19 7.84
CA ALA A 111 -9.09 4.82 8.23
C ALA A 111 -10.62 4.57 8.22
N ALA A 112 -11.43 5.63 8.30
CA ALA A 112 -12.88 5.56 8.22
C ALA A 112 -13.44 5.43 6.77
N TYR A 113 -12.61 5.61 5.75
CA TYR A 113 -13.03 5.44 4.36
C TYR A 113 -13.41 3.98 4.06
N LYS A 114 -14.25 3.83 3.04
CA LYS A 114 -14.73 2.52 2.57
C LYS A 114 -14.69 2.52 1.05
N ASP A 115 -14.40 1.36 0.49
CA ASP A 115 -14.49 1.17 -0.95
C ASP A 115 -15.94 1.08 -1.45
N GLU A 116 -16.12 1.02 -2.76
CA GLU A 116 -17.42 0.87 -3.42
C GLU A 116 -18.24 -0.35 -2.95
N ASN A 117 -17.60 -1.37 -2.37
CA ASN A 117 -18.23 -2.58 -1.84
C ASN A 117 -18.34 -2.54 -0.31
N ASN A 118 -18.29 -1.34 0.28
CA ASN A 118 -18.34 -1.10 1.72
C ASN A 118 -17.20 -1.81 2.49
N ASN A 119 -16.10 -2.19 1.83
CA ASN A 119 -14.92 -2.72 2.52
C ASN A 119 -14.19 -1.55 3.19
N ASN A 120 -14.03 -1.63 4.51
CA ASN A 120 -13.04 -0.81 5.20
C ASN A 120 -11.62 -1.38 5.04
N MET A 121 -10.63 -0.69 5.60
CA MET A 121 -9.23 -1.10 5.50
C MET A 121 -8.96 -2.52 6.05
N LEU A 122 -9.66 -2.95 7.10
CA LEU A 122 -9.49 -4.28 7.68
C LEU A 122 -10.05 -5.39 6.77
N HIS A 123 -11.15 -5.14 6.06
CA HIS A 123 -11.62 -6.06 5.01
C HIS A 123 -10.57 -6.22 3.90
N LEU A 124 -9.89 -5.14 3.50
CA LEU A 124 -8.83 -5.21 2.48
C LEU A 124 -7.60 -5.99 2.98
N ALA A 125 -7.29 -5.93 4.28
CA ALA A 125 -6.30 -6.81 4.89
C ALA A 125 -6.78 -8.26 4.99
N GLY A 126 -8.10 -8.46 5.08
CA GLY A 126 -8.80 -9.75 5.09
C GLY A 126 -8.75 -10.53 3.78
N LYS A 127 -8.68 -9.84 2.64
CA LYS A 127 -8.58 -10.48 1.31
C LYS A 127 -7.22 -11.13 1.11
N LEU A 128 -7.16 -12.24 0.37
CA LEU A 128 -5.88 -12.87 0.07
C LEU A 128 -4.96 -11.91 -0.71
N ALA A 129 -3.68 -11.82 -0.33
CA ALA A 129 -2.74 -10.92 -1.01
C ALA A 129 -2.60 -11.24 -2.51
N PRO A 130 -2.24 -10.26 -3.36
CA PRO A 130 -2.01 -10.51 -4.79
C PRO A 130 -0.95 -11.58 -5.04
N SER A 131 -1.14 -12.41 -6.07
CA SER A 131 -0.30 -13.58 -6.36
C SER A 131 1.21 -13.29 -6.45
N LYS A 132 1.62 -12.09 -6.89
CA LYS A 132 3.02 -11.66 -6.91
C LYS A 132 3.65 -11.60 -5.50
N ARG A 133 2.85 -11.41 -4.45
CA ARG A 133 3.25 -11.46 -3.03
C ARG A 133 3.11 -12.86 -2.43
N LEU A 134 2.16 -13.66 -2.92
CA LEU A 134 1.96 -15.04 -2.48
C LEU A 134 3.09 -15.98 -2.93
N LYS A 135 3.79 -15.67 -4.04
CA LYS A 135 4.96 -16.41 -4.54
C LYS A 135 6.23 -16.21 -3.69
N THR A 136 6.09 -16.24 -2.37
CA THR A 136 7.25 -16.38 -1.50
C THR A 136 7.43 -17.87 -1.25
N ASP A 137 8.66 -18.40 -1.34
CA ASP A 137 9.00 -19.83 -1.18
C ASP A 137 8.75 -20.40 0.24
N SER A 138 7.82 -19.81 0.99
CA SER A 138 7.44 -20.18 2.35
C SER A 138 6.14 -20.98 2.32
N GLY A 139 6.13 -22.18 2.91
CA GLY A 139 4.94 -23.04 2.97
C GLY A 139 3.70 -22.38 3.58
N ALA A 140 2.53 -22.97 3.32
CA ALA A 140 1.21 -22.39 3.60
C ALA A 140 1.03 -21.88 5.05
N ALA A 141 1.55 -22.58 6.05
CA ALA A 141 1.47 -22.16 7.46
C ALA A 141 2.23 -20.85 7.74
N LEU A 142 3.42 -20.66 7.13
CA LEU A 142 4.20 -19.43 7.26
C LEU A 142 3.52 -18.26 6.54
N GLN A 143 2.91 -18.53 5.40
CA GLN A 143 2.13 -17.55 4.66
C GLN A 143 0.91 -17.10 5.47
N LEU A 144 0.13 -18.04 6.01
CA LEU A 144 -1.01 -17.73 6.88
C LEU A 144 -0.59 -16.90 8.11
N ARG A 145 0.55 -17.23 8.73
CA ARG A 145 1.09 -16.45 9.84
C ARG A 145 1.40 -15.00 9.45
N ARG A 146 1.99 -14.77 8.27
CA ARG A 146 2.26 -13.41 7.77
C ARG A 146 0.98 -12.64 7.51
N GLU A 147 0.00 -13.27 6.86
CA GLU A 147 -1.30 -12.65 6.59
C GLU A 147 -2.04 -12.30 7.90
N LEU A 148 -1.96 -13.16 8.92
CA LEU A 148 -2.53 -12.88 10.25
C LEU A 148 -1.82 -11.71 10.95
N LEU A 149 -0.49 -11.63 10.88
CA LEU A 149 0.28 -10.51 11.43
C LEU A 149 -0.06 -9.20 10.71
N TRP A 150 -0.18 -9.25 9.39
CA TRP A 150 -0.60 -8.12 8.57
C TRP A 150 -2.01 -7.64 8.95
N PHE A 151 -2.97 -8.56 9.07
CA PHE A 151 -4.33 -8.26 9.49
C PHE A 151 -4.35 -7.57 10.86
N LYS A 152 -3.60 -8.09 11.84
CA LYS A 152 -3.47 -7.49 13.17
C LYS A 152 -2.79 -6.13 13.16
N GLU A 153 -1.84 -5.88 12.26
CA GLU A 153 -1.19 -4.58 12.16
C GLU A 153 -2.16 -3.52 11.65
N VAL A 154 -2.98 -3.86 10.64
CA VAL A 154 -4.03 -2.97 10.11
C VAL A 154 -5.14 -2.75 11.14
N ASP A 155 -5.50 -3.77 11.92
CA ASP A 155 -6.52 -3.67 12.98
C ASP A 155 -6.22 -2.56 13.99
N LYS A 156 -4.95 -2.30 14.31
CA LYS A 156 -4.53 -1.28 15.29
C LYS A 156 -4.98 0.15 14.98
N ILE A 157 -5.22 0.47 13.71
CA ILE A 157 -5.62 1.81 13.29
C ILE A 157 -7.12 1.91 12.98
N VAL A 158 -7.82 0.78 12.91
CA VAL A 158 -9.24 0.73 12.58
C VAL A 158 -10.03 0.86 13.88
N GLN A 159 -10.98 1.79 13.94
CA GLN A 159 -11.78 1.98 15.15
C GLN A 159 -12.64 0.74 15.42
N PRO A 160 -12.93 0.40 16.70
CA PRO A 160 -13.69 -0.80 17.05
C PRO A 160 -15.05 -0.94 16.35
N LEU A 161 -15.72 0.18 16.04
CA LEU A 161 -16.99 0.16 15.30
C LEU A 161 -16.84 -0.50 13.91
N TYR A 162 -15.69 -0.32 13.26
CA TYR A 162 -15.41 -0.83 11.92
C TYR A 162 -14.95 -2.29 11.91
N THR A 163 -14.53 -2.86 13.05
CA THR A 163 -14.15 -4.29 13.12
C THR A 163 -15.36 -5.22 12.99
N GLU A 164 -16.55 -4.72 13.36
CA GLU A 164 -17.83 -5.45 13.23
C GLU A 164 -18.68 -4.99 12.05
N MET A 165 -18.22 -3.98 11.30
CA MET A 165 -18.93 -3.49 10.12
C MET A 165 -18.94 -4.56 9.04
N LYS A 166 -20.08 -4.69 8.35
CA LYS A 166 -20.24 -5.64 7.25
C LYS A 166 -19.96 -5.01 5.89
N ASP A 167 -19.25 -5.72 5.03
CA ASP A 167 -19.15 -5.40 3.60
C ASP A 167 -20.51 -5.53 2.88
N SER A 168 -20.56 -5.21 1.59
CA SER A 168 -21.77 -5.36 0.78
C SER A 168 -22.29 -6.81 0.66
N GLU A 169 -21.47 -7.80 1.00
CA GLU A 169 -21.85 -9.23 1.04
C GLU A 169 -22.30 -9.67 2.46
N GLY A 170 -22.32 -8.76 3.43
CA GLY A 170 -22.77 -9.05 4.79
C GLY A 170 -21.71 -9.68 5.70
N ARG A 171 -20.44 -9.70 5.28
CA ARG A 171 -19.33 -10.30 6.04
C ARG A 171 -18.60 -9.24 6.86
N THR A 172 -18.16 -9.60 8.06
CA THR A 172 -17.20 -8.78 8.82
C THR A 172 -15.77 -9.03 8.31
N PRO A 173 -14.79 -8.16 8.61
CA PRO A 173 -13.39 -8.38 8.24
C PRO A 173 -12.85 -9.75 8.69
N GLN A 174 -13.22 -10.20 9.90
CA GLN A 174 -12.78 -11.48 10.45
C GLN A 174 -13.38 -12.68 9.71
N ILE A 175 -14.66 -12.60 9.34
CA ILE A 175 -15.33 -13.62 8.52
C ILE A 175 -14.66 -13.70 7.15
N LEU A 176 -14.48 -12.54 6.49
CA LEU A 176 -13.81 -12.44 5.20
C LEU A 176 -12.39 -13.03 5.25
N PHE A 177 -11.58 -12.66 6.26
CA PHE A 177 -10.24 -13.22 6.43
C PHE A 177 -10.26 -14.75 6.53
N THR A 178 -11.17 -15.28 7.35
CA THR A 178 -11.32 -16.73 7.54
C THR A 178 -11.67 -17.42 6.24
N GLU A 179 -12.59 -16.85 5.45
CA GLU A 179 -13.03 -17.40 4.15
C GLU A 179 -11.94 -17.40 3.10
N GLU A 180 -11.26 -16.26 2.91
CA GLU A 180 -10.21 -16.06 1.91
C GLU A 180 -8.97 -16.92 2.17
N HIS A 181 -8.71 -17.28 3.44
CA HIS A 181 -7.52 -18.02 3.85
C HIS A 181 -7.77 -19.51 4.15
N LYS A 182 -8.99 -20.04 3.92
CA LYS A 182 -9.33 -21.46 4.15
C LYS A 182 -8.37 -22.42 3.45
N GLY A 183 -7.92 -22.08 2.24
CA GLY A 183 -6.97 -22.90 1.49
C GLY A 183 -5.62 -23.04 2.21
N LEU A 184 -5.09 -21.93 2.71
CA LEU A 184 -3.81 -21.91 3.44
C LEU A 184 -3.88 -22.67 4.76
N VAL A 185 -5.02 -22.63 5.45
CA VAL A 185 -5.25 -23.44 6.66
C VAL A 185 -5.15 -24.93 6.32
N ARG A 186 -5.92 -25.38 5.33
CA ARG A 186 -5.94 -26.80 4.91
C ARG A 186 -4.59 -27.29 4.41
N GLU A 187 -3.81 -26.45 3.74
CA GLU A 187 -2.46 -26.80 3.28
C GLU A 187 -1.44 -26.79 4.42
N GLY A 188 -1.58 -25.85 5.37
CA GLY A 188 -0.72 -25.76 6.55
C GLY A 188 -0.90 -26.92 7.53
N GLU A 189 -2.10 -27.48 7.64
CA GLU A 189 -2.42 -28.64 8.50
C GLU A 189 -1.87 -29.98 7.96
N LYS A 190 -1.44 -30.03 6.70
CA LYS A 190 -0.90 -31.26 6.06
C LYS A 190 0.60 -31.49 6.30
N TRP A 191 1.27 -30.54 6.95
CA TRP A 191 2.71 -30.56 7.25
C TRP A 191 2.98 -31.01 8.67
#